data_AF-A0A847AQI5-F1
#
_entry.id   AF-A0A847AQI5-F1
#
_cell.length_a   1.000
_cell.length_b   1.000
_cell.length_c   1.000
_cell.angle_alpha   90.00
_cell.angle_beta   90.00
_cell.angle_gamma   90.00
#
_symmetry.space_group_name_H-M   'P 1'
#
loop_
_entity.id
_entity.type
_entity.pdbx_description
1 polymer ?
#
loop_
_entity_poly.entity_id
_entity_poly.type
_entity_poly.pdbx_seq_one_letter_code
_entity_poly.pdbx_strand_id
1 'polypeptide(L)'
;MINRTISLLLSIMIMVGPHVKYPETIKILSIGNSFSQDGLYYLCEIAESAGVNVVVGNLYYSGSSFKTHDTNAKNNLKAYSYQKWTPEGMTEVKNQTMKEVIIDENWDYITFQQSSEDSGLYSTYQPYL
;
A
#
# COMPACT_ATOMS: atom_id res chain seq x y z
N MET A 1 20.82 -22.36 41.13
CA MET A 1 21.91 -22.06 40.18
C MET A 1 21.54 -22.65 38.83
N ILE A 2 21.01 -21.83 37.92
CA ILE A 2 20.69 -22.28 36.56
C ILE A 2 22.03 -22.54 35.85
N ASN A 3 22.19 -23.74 35.30
CA ASN A 3 23.43 -24.18 34.68
C ASN A 3 23.74 -23.28 33.47
N ARG A 4 24.93 -22.67 33.41
CA ARG A 4 25.29 -21.68 32.38
C ARG A 4 25.12 -22.22 30.96
N THR A 5 25.23 -23.55 30.79
CA THR A 5 24.99 -24.27 29.54
C THR A 5 23.53 -24.29 29.10
N ILE A 6 22.58 -24.41 30.05
CA ILE A 6 21.13 -24.39 29.76
C ILE A 6 20.69 -22.96 29.41
N SER A 7 21.27 -21.96 30.07
CA SER A 7 21.00 -20.55 29.76
C SER A 7 21.49 -20.13 28.37
N LEU A 8 22.57 -20.75 27.87
CA LEU A 8 23.14 -20.48 26.54
C LEU A 8 22.31 -21.16 25.42
N LEU A 9 21.78 -22.35 25.67
CA LEU A 9 20.93 -23.07 24.72
C LEU A 9 19.56 -22.38 24.52
N LEU A 10 18.96 -21.84 25.59
CA LEU A 10 17.70 -21.10 25.48
C LEU A 10 17.86 -19.77 24.71
N SER A 11 19.02 -19.10 24.85
CA SER A 11 19.27 -17.83 24.15
C SER A 11 19.58 -18.03 22.67
N ILE A 12 20.12 -19.18 22.26
CA ILE A 12 20.31 -19.54 20.84
C ILE A 12 18.96 -19.88 20.17
N MET A 13 18.02 -20.53 20.87
CA MET A 13 16.69 -20.84 20.33
C MET A 13 15.81 -19.60 20.07
N ILE A 14 16.03 -18.50 20.80
CA ILE A 14 15.30 -17.24 20.57
C ILE A 14 15.82 -16.49 19.32
N MET A 15 17.10 -16.68 18.97
CA MET A 15 17.72 -16.03 17.80
C MET A 15 17.46 -16.77 16.48
N VAL A 16 16.88 -17.96 16.53
CA VAL A 16 16.51 -18.77 15.36
C VAL A 16 15.00 -19.02 15.39
N GLY A 17 14.22 -17.95 15.56
CA GLY A 17 12.83 -17.99 15.13
C GLY A 17 12.78 -18.32 13.63
N PRO A 18 11.75 -19.02 13.13
CA PRO A 18 11.60 -19.21 11.69
C PRO A 18 11.55 -17.84 11.04
N HIS A 19 12.64 -17.43 10.38
CA HIS A 19 12.58 -16.40 9.37
C HIS A 19 11.66 -16.97 8.29
N VAL A 20 10.39 -16.56 8.32
CA VAL A 20 9.46 -16.84 7.24
C VAL A 20 10.07 -16.18 6.01
N LYS A 21 10.73 -17.00 5.17
CA LYS A 21 11.12 -16.58 3.84
C LYS A 21 9.83 -16.43 3.06
N TYR A 22 9.32 -15.20 3.01
CA TYR A 22 8.18 -14.87 2.18
C TYR A 22 8.54 -15.24 0.73
N PRO A 23 7.76 -16.12 0.08
CA PRO A 23 8.13 -16.67 -1.22
C PRO A 23 8.17 -15.60 -2.33
N GLU A 24 7.49 -14.46 -2.16
CA GLU A 24 7.61 -13.25 -2.98
C GLU A 24 6.92 -12.07 -2.25
N THR A 25 7.35 -10.83 -2.48
CA THR A 25 6.69 -9.63 -1.92
C THR A 25 5.59 -9.17 -2.85
N ILE A 26 4.36 -9.07 -2.35
CA ILE A 26 3.22 -8.57 -3.15
C ILE A 26 3.19 -7.04 -3.12
N LYS A 27 3.14 -6.40 -4.28
CA LYS A 27 3.15 -4.95 -4.42
C LYS A 27 1.78 -4.45 -4.87
N ILE A 28 1.14 -3.64 -4.04
CA ILE A 28 -0.23 -3.15 -4.26
C ILE A 28 -0.22 -1.63 -4.30
N LEU A 29 -0.74 -1.03 -5.38
CA LEU A 29 -1.01 0.41 -5.48
C LEU A 29 -2.52 0.64 -5.50
N SER A 30 -3.01 1.55 -4.65
CA SER A 30 -4.36 2.11 -4.80
C SER A 30 -4.29 3.52 -5.36
N ILE A 31 -5.15 3.82 -6.33
CA ILE A 31 -5.40 5.17 -6.85
C ILE A 31 -6.76 5.60 -6.32
N GLY A 32 -6.78 6.57 -5.41
CA GLY A 32 -8.01 6.92 -4.71
C GLY A 32 -7.93 8.13 -3.81
N ASN A 33 -8.61 8.01 -2.68
CA ASN A 33 -8.96 9.10 -1.76
C ASN A 33 -8.94 8.60 -0.30
N SER A 34 -9.70 9.22 0.60
CA SER A 34 -9.76 8.78 2.00
C SER A 34 -10.18 7.31 2.15
N PHE A 35 -11.00 6.76 1.26
CA PHE A 35 -11.40 5.34 1.33
C PHE A 35 -10.22 4.39 1.08
N SER A 36 -9.25 4.75 0.22
CA SER A 36 -8.09 3.90 -0.04
C SER A 36 -7.11 4.03 1.10
N GLN A 37 -6.98 5.23 1.67
CA GLN A 37 -6.21 5.42 2.89
C GLN A 37 -6.76 4.55 4.03
N ASP A 38 -8.07 4.58 4.28
CA ASP A 38 -8.72 3.76 5.32
C ASP A 38 -8.55 2.25 5.06
N GLY A 39 -8.68 1.83 3.80
CA GLY A 39 -8.54 0.42 3.41
C GLY A 39 -7.10 -0.12 3.50
N LEU A 40 -6.10 0.74 3.31
CA LEU A 40 -4.70 0.33 3.23
C LEU A 40 -3.91 0.52 4.53
N TYR A 41 -4.37 1.38 5.45
CA TYR A 41 -3.57 1.86 6.57
C TYR A 41 -2.92 0.75 7.42
N TYR A 42 -3.63 -0.37 7.62
CA TYR A 42 -3.17 -1.52 8.40
C TYR A 42 -2.82 -2.76 7.56
N LEU A 43 -2.82 -2.64 6.22
CA LEU A 43 -2.68 -3.80 5.33
C LEU A 43 -1.32 -4.48 5.49
N CYS A 44 -0.25 -3.70 5.71
CA CYS A 44 1.09 -4.24 5.93
C CYS A 44 1.15 -5.10 7.20
N GLU A 45 0.63 -4.62 8.32
CA GLU A 45 0.62 -5.34 9.59
C GLU A 45 -0.27 -6.59 9.54
N ILE A 46 -1.43 -6.48 8.89
CA ILE A 46 -2.33 -7.62 8.68
C ILE A 46 -1.64 -8.69 7.83
N ALA A 47 -0.99 -8.31 6.73
CA ALA A 47 -0.28 -9.25 5.86
C ALA A 47 0.90 -9.91 6.58
N GLU A 48 1.70 -9.13 7.32
CA GLU A 48 2.81 -9.64 8.12
C GLU A 48 2.34 -10.70 9.12
N SER A 49 1.21 -10.45 9.81
CA SER A 49 0.62 -11.40 10.76
C SER A 49 0.24 -12.74 10.13
N ALA A 50 -0.02 -12.77 8.82
CA ALA A 50 -0.37 -13.94 8.05
C ALA A 50 0.85 -14.62 7.38
N GLY A 51 2.06 -14.13 7.60
CA GLY A 51 3.22 -14.65 6.89
C GLY A 51 3.21 -14.28 5.40
N VAL A 52 2.70 -13.08 5.05
CA VAL A 52 2.77 -12.47 3.71
C VAL A 52 3.54 -11.14 3.76
N ASN A 53 4.51 -10.95 2.88
CA ASN A 53 5.21 -9.66 2.74
C ASN A 53 4.54 -8.80 1.68
N VAL A 54 4.29 -7.53 2.01
CA VAL A 54 3.65 -6.58 1.08
C VAL A 54 4.37 -5.24 1.05
N VAL A 55 4.35 -4.59 -0.11
CA VAL A 55 4.61 -3.15 -0.26
C VAL A 55 3.33 -2.50 -0.72
N VAL A 56 2.89 -1.47 -0.01
CA VAL A 56 1.59 -0.84 -0.26
C VAL A 56 1.79 0.62 -0.61
N GLY A 57 1.33 1.02 -1.79
CA GLY A 57 1.26 2.39 -2.25
C GLY A 57 -0.18 2.91 -2.25
N ASN A 58 -0.36 4.18 -1.90
CA ASN A 58 -1.61 4.90 -2.03
C ASN A 58 -1.35 6.23 -2.73
N LEU A 59 -1.83 6.37 -3.97
CA LEU A 59 -1.88 7.62 -4.69
C LEU A 59 -3.13 8.38 -4.26
N TYR A 60 -2.97 9.19 -3.21
CA TYR A 60 -4.05 9.87 -2.52
C TYR A 60 -4.38 11.23 -3.13
N TYR A 61 -5.66 11.47 -3.42
CA TYR A 61 -6.23 12.79 -3.64
C TYR A 61 -7.60 12.91 -2.97
N SER A 62 -7.76 13.88 -2.07
CA SER A 62 -8.96 14.02 -1.23
C SER A 62 -10.24 14.18 -2.06
N GLY A 63 -11.29 13.43 -1.72
CA GLY A 63 -12.61 13.49 -2.37
C GLY A 63 -12.60 13.18 -3.87
N SER A 64 -11.54 12.58 -4.39
CA SER A 64 -11.37 12.40 -5.83
C SER A 64 -12.31 11.33 -6.39
N SER A 65 -12.85 11.62 -7.57
CA SER A 65 -13.69 10.74 -8.39
C SER A 65 -12.90 10.23 -9.59
N PHE A 66 -13.44 9.24 -10.33
CA PHE A 66 -12.80 8.77 -11.56
C PHE A 66 -12.58 9.88 -12.59
N LYS A 67 -13.53 10.80 -12.74
CA LYS A 67 -13.39 11.96 -13.62
C LYS A 67 -12.16 12.80 -13.26
N THR A 68 -11.94 13.01 -11.97
CA THR A 68 -10.79 13.75 -11.46
C THR A 68 -9.49 12.99 -11.72
N HIS A 69 -9.46 11.69 -11.45
CA HIS A 69 -8.30 10.85 -11.74
C HIS A 69 -7.94 10.83 -13.24
N ASP A 70 -8.93 10.64 -14.11
CA ASP A 70 -8.78 10.68 -15.57
C ASP A 70 -8.22 12.04 -16.04
N THR A 71 -8.78 13.14 -15.54
CA THR A 71 -8.30 14.49 -15.87
C THR A 71 -6.85 14.69 -15.44
N ASN A 72 -6.51 14.28 -14.21
CA ASN A 72 -5.15 14.40 -13.68
C ASN A 72 -4.17 13.53 -14.46
N ALA A 73 -4.57 12.32 -14.86
CA ALA A 73 -3.75 11.40 -15.64
C ALA A 73 -3.47 11.94 -17.05
N LYS A 74 -4.52 12.37 -17.78
CA LYS A 74 -4.40 12.94 -19.14
C LYS A 74 -3.51 14.16 -19.21
N ASN A 75 -3.55 15.01 -18.17
CA ASN A 75 -2.78 16.24 -18.10
C ASN A 75 -1.46 16.08 -17.32
N ASN A 76 -1.15 14.87 -16.84
CA ASN A 76 0.04 14.56 -16.02
C ASN A 76 0.24 15.54 -14.84
N LEU A 77 -0.85 15.81 -14.10
CA LEU A 77 -0.85 16.82 -13.03
C LEU A 77 -0.17 16.30 -11.76
N LYS A 78 0.63 17.16 -11.13
CA LYS A 78 1.27 16.94 -9.82
C LYS A 78 0.30 17.18 -8.67
N ALA A 79 -0.81 16.44 -8.65
CA ALA A 79 -1.93 16.67 -7.75
C ALA A 79 -1.91 15.79 -6.49
N TYR A 80 -1.14 14.69 -6.50
CA TYR A 80 -1.30 13.62 -5.54
C TYR A 80 -0.32 13.74 -4.36
N SER A 81 -0.76 13.20 -3.22
CA SER A 81 0.16 12.76 -2.16
C SER A 81 0.36 11.26 -2.30
N TYR A 82 1.62 10.83 -2.45
CA TYR A 82 1.97 9.42 -2.52
C TYR A 82 2.36 8.91 -1.15
N GLN A 83 1.53 8.06 -0.56
CA GLN A 83 1.81 7.38 0.70
C GLN A 83 2.32 5.97 0.38
N LYS A 84 3.43 5.54 0.99
CA LYS A 84 4.01 4.21 0.75
C LYS A 84 4.39 3.57 2.07
N TRP A 85 3.89 2.35 2.29
CA TRP A 85 4.24 1.51 3.43
C TRP A 85 5.18 0.40 2.98
N THR A 86 6.27 0.27 3.72
CA THR A 86 7.24 -0.84 3.63
C THR A 86 7.44 -1.41 5.03
N PRO A 87 8.19 -2.52 5.20
CA PRO A 87 8.57 -3.00 6.52
C PRO A 87 9.34 -1.97 7.40
N GLU A 88 9.85 -0.89 6.80
CA GLU A 88 10.57 0.18 7.50
C GLU A 88 9.63 1.28 8.03
N GLY A 89 8.36 1.28 7.59
CA GLY A 89 7.33 2.23 7.99
C GLY A 89 6.63 2.92 6.82
N MET A 90 5.82 3.93 7.16
CA MET A 90 5.09 4.75 6.19
C MET A 90 5.86 6.01 5.81
N THR A 91 5.90 6.32 4.52
CA THR A 91 6.43 7.56 3.95
C THR A 91 5.37 8.28 3.14
N GLU A 92 5.44 9.62 3.08
CA GLU A 92 4.52 10.44 2.28
C GLU A 92 5.32 11.45 1.44
N VAL A 93 5.06 11.49 0.13
CA VAL A 93 5.66 12.46 -0.80
C VAL A 93 4.56 13.19 -1.56
N LYS A 94 4.52 14.53 -1.43
CA LYS A 94 3.52 15.38 -2.07
C LYS A 94 3.90 15.75 -3.51
N ASN A 95 2.94 16.35 -4.22
CA ASN A 95 3.10 16.88 -5.57
C ASN A 95 3.59 15.83 -6.58
N GLN A 96 3.06 14.61 -6.48
CA GLN A 96 3.34 13.52 -7.41
C GLN A 96 2.31 13.48 -8.53
N THR A 97 2.75 13.02 -9.70
CA THR A 97 1.88 12.62 -10.80
C THR A 97 1.51 11.14 -10.67
N MET A 98 0.39 10.74 -11.30
CA MET A 98 0.03 9.31 -11.40
C MET A 98 1.11 8.51 -12.14
N LYS A 99 1.73 9.11 -13.17
CA LYS A 99 2.78 8.46 -13.96
C LYS A 99 4.02 8.14 -13.11
N GLU A 100 4.50 9.10 -12.32
CA GLU A 100 5.66 8.91 -11.44
C GLU A 100 5.44 7.75 -10.46
N VAL A 101 4.23 7.61 -9.91
CA VAL A 101 3.91 6.55 -8.94
C VAL A 101 3.66 5.18 -9.59
N ILE A 102 3.05 5.13 -10.78
CA ILE A 102 2.85 3.87 -11.50
C ILE A 102 4.20 3.22 -11.87
N ILE A 103 5.24 4.01 -12.14
CA ILE A 103 6.57 3.48 -12.50
C ILE A 103 7.51 3.32 -11.30
N ASP A 104 7.10 3.71 -10.10
CA ASP A 104 7.91 3.62 -8.86
C ASP A 104 8.22 2.15 -8.50
N GLU A 105 7.29 1.25 -8.77
CA GLU A 105 7.43 -0.18 -8.52
C GLU A 105 6.87 -1.00 -9.67
N ASN A 106 7.31 -2.25 -9.79
CA ASN A 106 6.62 -3.24 -10.60
C ASN A 106 5.39 -3.75 -9.84
N TRP A 107 4.33 -2.95 -9.78
CA TRP A 107 3.11 -3.27 -9.03
C TRP A 107 2.45 -4.55 -9.56
N ASP A 108 2.11 -5.46 -8.65
CA ASP A 108 1.36 -6.68 -8.99
C ASP A 108 -0.13 -6.38 -9.14
N TYR A 109 -0.63 -5.45 -8.31
CA TYR A 109 -2.02 -5.01 -8.32
C TYR A 109 -2.10 -3.48 -8.32
N ILE A 110 -2.93 -2.95 -9.19
CA ILE A 110 -3.37 -1.56 -9.14
C ILE A 110 -4.88 -1.54 -8.98
N THR A 111 -5.36 -0.90 -7.92
CA THR A 111 -6.79 -0.73 -7.64
C THR A 111 -7.21 0.71 -7.88
N PHE A 112 -8.48 0.88 -8.23
CA PHE A 112 -9.11 2.18 -8.41
C PHE A 112 -10.49 2.13 -7.77
N GLN A 113 -10.95 3.28 -7.27
CA GLN A 113 -12.25 3.42 -6.65
C GLN A 113 -12.91 4.74 -7.01
N GLN A 114 -14.24 4.75 -6.99
CA GLN A 114 -15.01 5.98 -7.16
C GLN A 114 -15.01 6.81 -5.86
N SER A 115 -15.37 8.10 -5.93
CA SER A 115 -15.66 8.89 -4.74
C SER A 115 -16.88 8.34 -4.00
N SER A 116 -17.03 8.69 -2.72
CA SER A 116 -18.12 8.21 -1.88
C SER A 116 -19.49 8.64 -2.42
N GLU A 117 -19.60 9.89 -2.90
CA GLU A 117 -20.82 10.47 -3.46
C GLU A 117 -21.29 9.73 -4.73
N ASP A 118 -20.33 9.28 -5.54
CA ASP A 118 -20.58 8.70 -6.86
C ASP A 118 -20.56 7.16 -6.88
N SER A 119 -20.15 6.52 -5.77
CA SER A 119 -19.88 5.06 -5.68
C SER A 119 -21.07 4.15 -6.01
N GLY A 120 -22.29 4.61 -5.77
CA GLY A 120 -23.52 3.86 -6.09
C GLY A 120 -24.07 4.12 -7.49
N LEU A 121 -23.45 5.02 -8.26
CA LEU A 121 -24.01 5.55 -9.50
C LEU A 121 -23.21 5.07 -10.72
N TYR A 122 -23.60 3.94 -11.32
CA TYR A 122 -22.86 3.35 -12.44
C TYR A 122 -22.55 4.35 -13.59
N SER A 123 -23.44 5.31 -13.86
CA SER A 123 -23.21 6.31 -14.90
C SER A 123 -22.00 7.22 -14.67
N THR A 124 -21.49 7.34 -13.44
CA THR A 124 -20.31 8.16 -13.10
C THR A 124 -19.00 7.42 -13.35
N TYR A 125 -19.05 6.11 -13.61
CA TYR A 125 -17.90 5.29 -13.93
C TYR A 125 -17.47 5.52 -15.38
N GLN A 126 -18.44 5.70 -16.28
CA GLN A 126 -18.18 5.93 -17.69
C GLN A 126 -18.14 7.44 -18.02
N PRO A 127 -17.22 7.92 -18.88
CA PRO A 127 -16.23 7.17 -19.65
C PRO A 127 -14.84 7.13 -18.98
N TYR A 128 -14.79 7.19 -17.64
CA TYR A 128 -13.56 7.45 -16.88
C TYR A 128 -12.85 6.19 -16.38
N LEU A 129 -13.50 5.02 -16.49
CA LEU A 129 -12.95 3.70 -16.18
C LEU A 129 -12.35 3.03 -17.42
#